data_AF-A0A916ST55-F1
#
_entry.id   AF-A0A916ST55-F1
#
_cell.length_a   1.000
_cell.length_b   1.000
_cell.length_c   1.000
_cell.angle_alpha   90.00
_cell.angle_beta   90.00
_cell.angle_gamma   90.00
#
_symmetry.space_group_name_H-M   'P 1'
#
loop_
_entity.id
_entity.type
_entity.pdbx_description
1 polymer ?
#
loop_
_entity_poly.entity_id
_entity_poly.type
_entity_poly.pdbx_seq_one_letter_code
_entity_poly.pdbx_strand_id
1 'polypeptide(L)'
;MTDPNTTPIVVNTDQTAAQVGVMLRYATTAIGGYLVAKGWITGDFLELVLTLVTVFGPMAYAAWRSHQQKKALVTIAAAAPDDVAVLK
;
A
#
# COMPACT_ATOMS: atom_id res chain seq x y z
N MET A 1 -5.80 27.30 25.64
CA MET A 1 -7.27 27.20 25.44
C MET A 1 -7.48 26.66 24.04
N THR A 2 -7.82 25.38 23.90
CA THR A 2 -8.14 24.71 22.63
C THR A 2 -9.62 24.91 22.33
N ASP A 3 -9.93 25.40 21.14
CA ASP A 3 -11.30 25.64 20.66
C ASP A 3 -12.12 24.34 20.71
N PRO A 4 -13.27 24.29 21.42
CA PRO A 4 -14.11 23.09 21.55
C PRO A 4 -14.79 22.66 20.24
N ASN A 5 -14.73 23.45 19.16
CA ASN A 5 -15.33 23.14 17.85
C ASN A 5 -14.37 22.59 16.80
N THR A 6 -13.11 22.33 17.14
CA THR A 6 -12.20 21.66 16.20
C THR A 6 -12.48 20.16 16.24
N THR A 7 -13.18 19.64 15.23
CA THR A 7 -13.28 18.20 15.02
C THR A 7 -11.86 17.63 15.01
N PRO A 8 -11.54 16.65 15.90
CA PRO A 8 -10.20 16.10 15.94
C PRO A 8 -9.83 15.56 14.57
N ILE A 9 -8.63 15.92 14.07
CA ILE A 9 -8.10 15.27 12.88
C ILE A 9 -7.84 13.82 13.27
N VAL A 10 -8.77 12.93 12.92
CA VAL A 10 -8.61 11.49 13.10
C VAL A 10 -7.59 11.03 12.07
N VAL A 11 -6.32 11.00 12.47
CA VAL A 11 -5.26 10.42 11.66
C VAL A 11 -5.45 8.91 11.72
N ASN A 12 -5.96 8.33 10.62
CA ASN A 12 -6.03 6.88 10.50
C ASN A 12 -4.60 6.35 10.36
N THR A 13 -4.01 5.88 11.46
CA THR A 13 -2.69 5.24 11.49
C THR A 13 -2.80 3.82 10.93
N ASP A 14 -3.24 3.69 9.68
CA ASP A 14 -3.38 2.42 9.00
C ASP A 14 -1.98 1.85 8.72
N GLN A 15 -1.43 1.08 9.67
CA GLN A 15 -0.10 0.48 9.58
C GLN A 15 -0.04 -0.73 8.63
N THR A 16 -1.17 -1.10 8.02
CA THR A 16 -1.28 -2.28 7.15
C THR A 16 -0.26 -2.25 6.01
N ALA A 17 -0.01 -1.08 5.41
CA ALA A 17 0.99 -0.95 4.34
C ALA A 17 2.41 -1.26 4.81
N ALA A 18 2.78 -0.80 6.01
CA ALA A 18 4.09 -1.06 6.60
C ALA A 18 4.26 -2.55 6.96
N GLN A 19 3.22 -3.16 7.54
CA GLN A 19 3.24 -4.59 7.86
C GLN A 19 3.34 -5.47 6.61
N VAL A 20 2.60 -5.13 5.55
CA VAL A 20 2.68 -5.84 4.26
C VAL A 20 4.07 -5.71 3.64
N GLY A 21 4.68 -4.51 3.69
CA GLY A 21 6.04 -4.29 3.20
C GLY A 21 7.08 -5.13 3.95
N VAL A 22 6.96 -5.21 5.28
CA VAL A 22 7.83 -6.03 6.12
C VAL A 22 7.68 -7.52 5.79
N MET A 23 6.44 -8.02 5.66
CA MET A 23 6.19 -9.41 5.28
C MET A 23 6.75 -9.76 3.90
N LEU A 24 6.53 -8.88 2.90
CA LEU A 24 7.08 -9.05 1.55
C LEU A 24 8.59 -9.14 1.60
N ARG A 25 9.25 -8.22 2.31
CA ARG A 25 10.71 -8.22 2.44
C ARG A 25 11.22 -9.53 3.04
N TYR A 26 10.63 -10.01 4.14
CA TYR A 26 11.05 -11.28 4.74
C TYR A 26 10.80 -12.47 3.81
N ALA A 27 9.66 -12.51 3.12
CA ALA A 27 9.35 -13.56 2.16
C ALA A 27 10.35 -13.55 0.98
N THR A 28 10.65 -12.37 0.41
CA THR A 28 11.63 -12.23 -0.67
C THR A 28 13.03 -12.63 -0.22
N THR A 29 13.44 -12.26 1.00
CA THR A 29 14.76 -12.66 1.54
C THR A 29 14.84 -14.18 1.76
N ALA A 30 13.80 -14.81 2.32
CA ALA A 30 13.79 -16.24 2.59
C ALA A 30 13.81 -17.07 1.29
N ILE A 31 12.94 -16.72 0.34
CA ILE A 31 12.86 -17.37 -0.98
C ILE A 31 14.14 -17.11 -1.76
N GLY A 32 14.61 -15.87 -1.76
CA GLY A 32 15.85 -15.46 -2.41
C GLY A 32 17.07 -16.20 -1.89
N GLY A 33 17.23 -16.29 -0.57
CA GLY A 33 18.32 -17.04 0.05
C GLY A 33 18.33 -18.51 -0.35
N TYR A 34 17.15 -19.13 -0.45
CA TYR A 34 17.02 -20.50 -0.96
C TYR A 34 17.43 -20.62 -2.44
N LEU A 35 17.01 -19.68 -3.29
CA LEU A 35 17.34 -19.66 -4.71
C LEU A 35 18.85 -19.44 -4.95
N VAL A 36 19.48 -18.59 -4.14
CA VAL A 36 20.94 -18.40 -4.14
C VAL A 36 21.64 -19.69 -3.69
N ALA A 37 21.18 -20.32 -2.62
CA ALA A 37 21.75 -21.58 -2.13
C ALA A 37 21.62 -22.74 -3.15
N LYS A 38 20.58 -22.71 -4.00
CA LYS A 38 20.40 -23.64 -5.12
C LYS A 38 21.21 -23.27 -6.36
N GLY A 39 21.89 -22.12 -6.38
CA GLY A 39 22.65 -21.61 -7.51
C GLY A 39 21.79 -21.15 -8.70
N TRP A 40 20.49 -20.90 -8.47
CA TRP A 40 19.57 -20.47 -9.54
C TRP A 40 19.71 -18.98 -9.85
N ILE A 41 20.11 -18.19 -8.85
CA ILE A 41 20.36 -16.76 -8.97
C ILE A 41 21.63 -16.39 -8.21
N THR A 42 22.25 -15.28 -8.59
CA THR A 42 23.41 -14.71 -7.87
C THR A 42 22.95 -13.89 -6.67
N GLY A 43 23.85 -13.70 -5.69
CA GLY A 43 23.59 -12.83 -4.54
C GLY A 43 23.26 -11.39 -4.95
N ASP A 44 24.00 -10.85 -5.92
CA ASP A 44 23.78 -9.51 -6.47
C ASP A 44 22.38 -9.34 -7.06
N PHE A 45 21.86 -10.39 -7.73
CA PHE A 45 20.51 -10.37 -8.28
C PHE A 45 19.46 -10.31 -7.17
N LEU A 46 19.66 -11.07 -6.07
CA LEU A 46 18.78 -11.02 -4.92
C LEU A 46 18.78 -9.64 -4.25
N GLU A 47 19.95 -9.01 -4.11
CA GLU A 47 20.07 -7.70 -3.48
C GLU A 47 19.35 -6.61 -4.29
N LEU A 48 19.45 -6.67 -5.61
CA LEU A 48 18.71 -5.80 -6.54
C LEU A 48 17.19 -5.99 -6.42
N VAL A 49 16.72 -7.24 -6.34
CA VAL A 49 15.30 -7.54 -6.14
C VAL A 49 14.80 -7.02 -4.80
N LEU A 50 15.59 -7.19 -3.72
CA LEU A 50 15.22 -6.69 -2.39
C LEU A 50 15.14 -5.17 -2.33
N THR A 51 16.05 -4.45 -2.99
CA THR A 51 16.00 -2.99 -3.09
C THR A 51 14.75 -2.54 -3.86
N LEU A 52 14.45 -3.19 -4.99
CA LEU A 52 13.24 -2.95 -5.76
C LEU A 52 11.97 -3.15 -4.93
N VAL A 53 11.85 -4.29 -4.23
CA VAL A 53 10.67 -4.59 -3.40
C VAL A 53 10.53 -3.59 -2.24
N THR A 54 11.65 -3.17 -1.64
CA THR A 54 11.61 -2.22 -0.51
C THR A 54 11.18 -0.82 -0.94
N VAL A 55 11.58 -0.37 -2.13
CA VAL A 55 11.26 0.97 -2.65
C VAL A 55 9.90 0.99 -3.36
N PHE A 56 9.69 0.08 -4.31
CA PHE A 56 8.49 0.04 -5.13
C PHE A 56 7.32 -0.67 -4.45
N GLY A 57 7.56 -1.57 -3.49
CA GLY A 57 6.50 -2.30 -2.79
C GLY A 57 5.48 -1.37 -2.11
N PRO A 58 5.91 -0.41 -1.28
CA PRO A 58 4.99 0.55 -0.65
C PRO A 58 4.26 1.43 -1.67
N MET A 59 4.96 1.87 -2.72
CA MET A 59 4.37 2.71 -3.78
C MET A 59 3.29 1.97 -4.57
N ALA A 60 3.58 0.72 -4.98
CA ALA A 60 2.62 -0.12 -5.70
C ALA A 60 1.41 -0.44 -4.82
N TYR A 61 1.61 -0.71 -3.53
CA TYR A 61 0.52 -0.95 -2.59
C TYR A 61 -0.37 0.28 -2.40
N ALA A 62 0.22 1.47 -2.24
CA ALA A 62 -0.52 2.71 -2.11
C ALA A 62 -1.33 3.03 -3.38
N ALA A 63 -0.72 2.85 -4.56
CA ALA A 63 -1.39 3.02 -5.84
C ALA A 63 -2.56 2.02 -6.01
N TRP A 64 -2.36 0.75 -5.66
CA TRP A 64 -3.40 -0.27 -5.71
C TRP A 64 -4.56 0.03 -4.76
N ARG A 65 -4.28 0.42 -3.51
CA ARG A 65 -5.32 0.78 -2.53
C ARG A 65 -6.08 2.03 -2.97
N SER A 66 -5.40 3.02 -3.54
CA SER A 66 -6.04 4.20 -4.16
C SER A 66 -6.96 3.80 -5.31
N HIS A 67 -6.53 2.88 -6.19
CA HIS A 67 -7.37 2.36 -7.27
C HIS A 67 -8.62 1.63 -6.76
N GLN A 68 -8.50 0.84 -5.70
CA GLN A 68 -9.65 0.14 -5.10
C GLN A 68 -10.63 1.11 -4.45
N GLN A 69 -10.14 2.14 -3.73
CA GLN A 69 -11.00 3.18 -3.17
C GLN A 69 -11.73 3.96 -4.26
N LYS A 70 -11.06 4.29 -5.37
CA LYS A 70 -11.71 4.93 -6.53
C LYS A 70 -12.83 4.07 -7.11
N LYS A 71 -12.63 2.75 -7.24
CA LYS A 71 -13.70 1.83 -7.68
C LYS A 71 -14.88 1.83 -6.72
N ALA A 72 -14.62 1.78 -5.42
CA ALA A 72 -15.68 1.82 -4.40
C ALA A 72 -16.48 3.14 -4.47
N LEU A 73 -15.81 4.28 -4.65
CA LEU A 73 -16.46 5.58 -4.80
C LEU A 73 -17.28 5.69 -6.09
N VAL A 74 -16.83 5.11 -7.20
CA VAL A 74 -17.61 5.06 -8.45
C VAL A 74 -18.87 4.23 -8.27
N THR A 75 -18.80 3.09 -7.57
CA THR A 75 -19.98 2.27 -7.28
C THR A 75 -20.96 2.97 -6.35
N ILE A 76 -20.47 3.69 -5.33
CA ILE A 76 -21.33 4.46 -4.41
C ILE A 76 -21.92 5.68 -5.11
N ALA A 77 -21.17 6.37 -5.97
CA ALA A 77 -21.67 7.47 -6.78
C ALA A 77 -22.76 7.02 -7.75
N ALA A 78 -22.63 5.82 -8.33
CA ALA A 78 -23.68 5.22 -9.15
C ALA A 78 -24.92 4.77 -8.34
N ALA A 79 -24.81 4.64 -7.02
CA ALA A 79 -25.90 4.29 -6.11
C ALA A 79 -26.49 5.51 -5.37
N ALA A 80 -25.86 6.68 -5.46
CA ALA A 80 -26.35 7.91 -4.86
C ALA A 80 -27.45 8.50 -5.77
N PRO A 81 -28.63 8.88 -5.24
CA PRO A 81 -29.63 9.61 -6.02
C PRO A 81 -29.02 10.91 -6.55
N ASP A 82 -29.34 11.28 -7.80
CA ASP A 82 -28.78 12.45 -8.52
C ASP A 82 -29.01 13.83 -7.84
N ASP A 83 -29.69 13.86 -6.69
CA ASP A 83 -30.13 15.06 -5.99
C ASP A 83 -29.12 15.62 -4.95
N VAL A 84 -27.95 14.97 -4.77
CA VAL A 84 -27.01 15.31 -3.67
C VAL A 84 -25.59 15.68 -4.11
N ALA A 85 -25.24 15.55 -5.40
CA ALA A 85 -23.87 15.77 -5.87
C ALA A 85 -23.76 16.98 -6.81
N VAL A 86 -23.67 18.19 -6.22
CA VAL A 86 -23.22 19.39 -6.96
C VAL A 86 -21.69 19.34 -7.05
N LEU A 87 -21.16 19.11 -8.24
CA LEU A 87 -19.75 19.29 -8.56
C LEU A 87 -19.39 20.78 -8.46
N LYS A 88 -18.38 21.11 -7.65
CA LYS A 88 -17.73 22.42 -7.64
C LYS A 88 -16.24 22.25 -7.92
#